data_AF-A0A084DK76-F1
#
_entry.id   AF-A0A084DK76-F1
#
_cell.length_a   1.000
_cell.length_b   1.000
_cell.length_c   1.000
_cell.angle_alpha   90.00
_cell.angle_beta   90.00
_cell.angle_gamma   90.00
#
_symmetry.space_group_name_H-M   'P 1'
#
loop_
_entity.id
_entity.type
_entity.pdbx_description
1 polymer ?
#
loop_
_entity_poly.entity_id
_entity_poly.type
_entity_poly.pdbx_seq_one_letter_code
_entity_poly.pdbx_strand_id
1 'polypeptide(L)'
;MFGEIARFLLNTIFTLFGAALILRIWMQAVRVPPYNPVTQAVLQATNWLVLPLRRVIAGVRGIDWASVVAALLTAFVYVVLMVLMAGFDPATVIATLVVVALLTVVKWALNLVIWMTILMALLSWLNPRSPAMPILYQLTAPFLNPLRRVIPNLGGIDLSPILLFVIVQVLLMIVTRAAVSLTMFGI
;
A
#
# COMPACT_ATOMS: atom_id res chain seq x y z
N MET A 1 -14.87 -14.86 -19.32
CA MET A 1 -15.39 -13.50 -19.54
C MET A 1 -15.98 -12.86 -18.28
N PHE A 2 -17.23 -13.14 -17.85
CA PHE A 2 -17.83 -12.44 -16.70
C PHE A 2 -17.06 -12.61 -15.37
N GLY A 3 -16.59 -13.82 -15.07
CA GLY A 3 -15.79 -14.09 -13.87
C GLY A 3 -14.43 -13.35 -13.85
N GLU A 4 -13.79 -13.17 -15.01
CA GLU A 4 -12.51 -12.45 -15.13
C GLU A 4 -12.71 -10.95 -14.90
N ILE A 5 -13.78 -10.39 -15.48
CA ILE A 5 -14.16 -8.99 -15.27
C ILE A 5 -14.43 -8.74 -13.78
N ALA A 6 -15.21 -9.61 -13.13
CA ALA A 6 -15.50 -9.49 -11.71
C ALA A 6 -14.24 -9.59 -10.83
N ARG A 7 -13.33 -10.53 -11.11
CA ARG A 7 -12.03 -10.63 -10.42
C ARG A 7 -11.17 -9.38 -10.63
N PHE A 8 -11.13 -8.84 -11.84
CA PHE A 8 -10.41 -7.61 -12.16
C PHE A 8 -10.97 -6.41 -11.39
N LEU A 9 -12.30 -6.25 -11.37
CA LEU A 9 -12.97 -5.15 -10.64
C LEU A 9 -12.71 -5.25 -9.14
N LEU A 10 -12.85 -6.44 -8.56
CA LEU A 10 -12.53 -6.67 -7.15
C LEU A 10 -11.07 -6.34 -6.85
N ASN A 11 -10.12 -6.89 -7.63
CA ASN A 11 -8.70 -6.59 -7.45
C ASN A 11 -8.42 -5.09 -7.54
N THR A 12 -9.03 -4.39 -8.49
CA THR A 12 -8.85 -2.94 -8.67
C THR A 12 -9.40 -2.16 -7.48
N ILE A 13 -10.65 -2.40 -7.08
CA ILE A 13 -11.31 -1.71 -5.98
C ILE A 13 -10.54 -1.93 -4.66
N PHE A 14 -10.24 -3.17 -4.33
CA PHE A 14 -9.55 -3.51 -3.09
C PHE A 14 -8.09 -3.04 -3.08
N THR A 15 -7.40 -3.06 -4.22
CA THR A 15 -6.03 -2.54 -4.30
C THR A 15 -5.99 -1.03 -4.14
N LEU A 16 -6.89 -0.30 -4.79
CA LEU A 16 -6.97 1.17 -4.65
C LEU A 16 -7.37 1.57 -3.23
N PHE A 17 -8.39 0.91 -2.66
CA PHE A 17 -8.85 1.19 -1.31
C PHE A 17 -7.82 0.78 -0.25
N GLY A 18 -7.20 -0.40 -0.41
CA GLY A 18 -6.09 -0.85 0.40
C GLY A 18 -4.91 0.12 0.35
N ALA A 19 -4.51 0.58 -0.83
CA ALA A 19 -3.47 1.59 -0.98
C ALA A 19 -3.84 2.91 -0.28
N ALA A 20 -5.10 3.35 -0.32
CA ALA A 20 -5.55 4.53 0.42
C ALA A 20 -5.44 4.35 1.94
N LEU A 21 -5.79 3.18 2.48
CA LEU A 21 -5.62 2.87 3.91
C LEU A 21 -4.14 2.85 4.32
N ILE A 22 -3.27 2.27 3.49
CA ILE A 22 -1.82 2.27 3.76
C ILE A 22 -1.25 3.69 3.66
N LEU A 23 -1.67 4.46 2.67
CA LEU A 23 -1.25 5.86 2.53
C LEU A 23 -1.70 6.69 3.73
N ARG A 24 -2.90 6.44 4.28
CA ARG A 24 -3.36 7.06 5.52
C ARG A 24 -2.41 6.79 6.69
N ILE A 25 -2.06 5.52 6.91
CA ILE A 25 -1.13 5.10 7.97
C ILE A 25 0.23 5.77 7.74
N TRP A 26 0.72 5.78 6.51
CA TRP A 26 2.01 6.33 6.14
C TRP A 26 2.07 7.86 6.33
N MET A 27 1.05 8.58 5.90
CA MET A 27 0.96 10.03 6.10
C MET A 27 0.98 10.41 7.58
N GLN A 28 0.36 9.61 8.45
CA GLN A 28 0.43 9.82 9.89
C GLN A 28 1.84 9.54 10.43
N ALA A 29 2.49 8.46 9.97
CA ALA A 29 3.85 8.11 10.37
C ALA A 29 4.87 9.22 9.99
N VAL A 30 4.73 9.80 8.80
CA VAL A 30 5.59 10.88 8.29
C VAL A 30 5.12 12.28 8.74
N ARG A 31 3.97 12.37 9.43
CA ARG A 31 3.37 13.61 9.94
C ARG A 31 3.07 14.63 8.84
N VAL A 32 2.43 14.19 7.77
CA VAL A 32 1.93 15.08 6.71
C VAL A 32 0.80 15.97 7.26
N PRO A 33 0.82 17.29 7.01
CA PRO A 33 -0.21 18.20 7.53
C PRO A 33 -1.63 17.83 7.07
N PRO A 34 -2.65 17.83 7.96
CA PRO A 34 -4.03 17.48 7.61
C PRO A 34 -4.68 18.35 6.54
N TYR A 35 -4.16 19.57 6.36
CA TYR A 35 -4.69 20.55 5.41
C TYR A 35 -4.31 20.27 3.95
N ASN A 36 -3.40 19.31 3.71
CA ASN A 36 -2.99 18.97 2.35
C ASN A 36 -4.15 18.27 1.59
N PRO A 37 -4.41 18.64 0.31
CA PRO A 37 -5.48 18.04 -0.48
C PRO A 37 -5.39 16.51 -0.61
N VAL A 38 -4.19 15.95 -0.70
CA VAL A 38 -3.99 14.48 -0.76
C VAL A 38 -4.41 13.84 0.56
N THR A 39 -4.04 14.45 1.68
CA THR A 39 -4.44 13.98 3.01
C THR A 39 -5.95 14.01 3.17
N GLN A 40 -6.61 15.09 2.75
CA GLN A 40 -8.06 15.19 2.80
C GLN A 40 -8.74 14.14 1.92
N ALA A 41 -8.27 13.93 0.68
CA ALA A 41 -8.83 12.94 -0.23
C ALA A 41 -8.76 11.52 0.36
N VAL A 42 -7.60 11.14 0.92
CA VAL A 42 -7.42 9.82 1.55
C VAL A 42 -8.29 9.68 2.80
N LEU A 43 -8.38 10.71 3.64
CA LEU A 43 -9.24 10.68 4.82
C LEU A 43 -10.71 10.55 4.43
N GLN A 44 -11.19 11.32 3.45
CA GLN A 44 -12.56 11.22 2.94
C GLN A 44 -12.86 9.81 2.40
N ALA A 45 -11.95 9.24 1.60
CA ALA A 45 -12.10 7.91 1.03
C ALA A 45 -12.12 6.79 2.09
N THR A 46 -11.47 6.97 3.23
CA THR A 46 -11.26 5.90 4.24
C THR A 46 -12.03 6.09 5.55
N ASN A 47 -12.50 7.30 5.86
CA ASN A 47 -13.11 7.64 7.15
C ASN A 47 -14.37 6.84 7.45
N TRP A 48 -15.18 6.51 6.45
CA TRP A 48 -16.39 5.72 6.63
C TRP A 48 -16.11 4.33 7.21
N LEU A 49 -14.93 3.75 6.95
CA LEU A 49 -14.50 2.48 7.52
C LEU A 49 -13.70 2.67 8.83
N VAL A 50 -12.79 3.64 8.84
CA VAL A 50 -11.86 3.82 9.98
C VAL A 50 -12.54 4.45 11.20
N LEU A 51 -13.45 5.42 11.03
CA LEU A 51 -14.09 6.10 12.16
C LEU A 51 -14.98 5.17 13.00
N PRO A 52 -15.78 4.25 12.42
CA PRO A 52 -16.48 3.23 13.19
C PRO A 52 -15.52 2.32 13.95
N LEU A 53 -14.44 1.85 13.33
CA LEU A 53 -13.43 1.00 13.97
C LEU A 53 -12.72 1.71 15.12
N ARG A 54 -12.49 3.01 14.99
CA ARG A 54 -11.89 3.85 16.04
C ARG A 54 -12.75 3.97 17.30
N ARG A 55 -14.05 3.67 17.22
CA ARG A 55 -14.92 3.59 18.41
C ARG A 55 -14.61 2.37 19.28
N VAL A 56 -14.13 1.29 18.68
CA VAL A 56 -13.79 0.03 19.36
C VAL A 56 -12.31 0.00 19.72
N ILE A 57 -11.45 0.49 18.82
CA ILE A 57 -9.99 0.43 18.94
C ILE A 57 -9.47 1.84 19.16
N ALA A 58 -9.07 2.15 20.39
CA ALA A 58 -8.47 3.43 20.72
C ALA A 58 -7.10 3.58 20.03
N GLY A 59 -6.84 4.76 19.47
CA GLY A 59 -5.51 5.10 18.95
C GLY A 59 -4.53 5.31 20.11
N VAL A 60 -3.37 4.64 20.07
CA VAL A 60 -2.34 4.71 21.12
C VAL A 60 -1.04 5.23 20.51
N ARG A 61 -0.43 6.25 21.15
CA ARG A 61 0.92 6.78 20.83
C ARG A 61 1.11 7.35 19.41
N GLY A 62 0.09 7.99 18.84
CA GLY A 62 0.22 8.69 17.55
C GLY A 62 0.17 7.80 16.30
N ILE A 63 -0.06 6.49 16.47
CA ILE A 63 -0.38 5.56 15.38
C ILE A 63 -1.89 5.27 15.43
N ASP A 64 -2.59 5.45 14.30
CA ASP A 64 -4.01 5.09 14.17
C ASP A 64 -4.15 3.58 13.95
N TRP A 65 -4.16 2.81 15.04
CA TRP A 65 -4.38 1.36 15.02
C TRP A 65 -5.68 0.96 14.31
N ALA A 66 -6.71 1.83 14.33
CA ALA A 66 -7.94 1.59 13.59
C ALA A 66 -7.70 1.55 12.08
N SER A 67 -6.74 2.33 11.55
CA SER A 67 -6.36 2.27 10.14
C SER A 67 -5.62 0.97 9.79
N VAL A 68 -4.74 0.48 10.68
CA VAL A 68 -4.03 -0.80 10.48
C VAL A 68 -5.04 -1.95 10.44
N VAL A 69 -5.97 -1.97 11.40
CA VAL A 69 -7.02 -3.00 11.46
C VAL A 69 -7.97 -2.86 10.26
N ALA A 70 -8.32 -1.65 9.83
CA ALA A 70 -9.10 -1.45 8.61
C ALA A 70 -8.41 -2.03 7.37
N ALA A 71 -7.09 -1.86 7.24
CA ALA A 71 -6.32 -2.42 6.12
C ALA A 71 -6.32 -3.95 6.17
N LEU A 72 -6.13 -4.55 7.36
CA LEU A 72 -6.18 -5.99 7.56
C LEU A 72 -7.56 -6.58 7.27
N LEU A 73 -8.63 -5.96 7.77
CA LEU A 73 -10.00 -6.37 7.49
C LEU A 73 -10.31 -6.29 5.99
N THR A 74 -9.88 -5.21 5.35
CA THR A 74 -10.03 -5.02 3.90
C THR A 74 -9.30 -6.12 3.11
N ALA A 75 -8.07 -6.45 3.50
CA ALA A 75 -7.30 -7.54 2.89
C ALA A 75 -7.95 -8.90 3.15
N PHE A 76 -8.44 -9.16 4.36
CA PHE A 76 -9.11 -10.41 4.69
C PHE A 76 -10.38 -10.60 3.85
N VAL A 77 -11.24 -9.58 3.77
CA VAL A 77 -12.44 -9.60 2.91
C VAL A 77 -12.06 -9.83 1.45
N TYR A 78 -11.03 -9.15 0.94
CA TYR A 78 -10.53 -9.35 -0.42
C TYR A 78 -10.14 -10.81 -0.70
N VAL A 79 -9.34 -11.42 0.18
CA VAL A 79 -8.87 -12.80 -0.01
C VAL A 79 -10.02 -13.80 0.09
N VAL A 80 -10.95 -13.60 1.05
CA VAL A 80 -12.16 -14.43 1.17
C VAL A 80 -13.00 -14.40 -0.11
N LEU A 81 -13.23 -13.19 -0.66
CA LEU A 81 -13.98 -13.04 -1.92
C LEU A 81 -13.26 -13.74 -3.08
N MET A 82 -11.93 -13.66 -3.14
CA MET A 82 -11.14 -14.35 -4.17
C MET A 82 -11.22 -15.87 -4.07
N VAL A 83 -11.22 -16.44 -2.85
CA VAL A 83 -11.37 -17.88 -2.62
C VAL A 83 -12.78 -18.36 -2.99
N LEU A 84 -13.82 -17.61 -2.61
CA LEU A 84 -15.20 -17.89 -3.01
C LEU A 84 -15.36 -17.88 -4.54
N MET A 85 -14.75 -16.91 -5.22
CA MET A 85 -14.76 -16.82 -6.69
C MET A 85 -13.91 -17.89 -7.38
N ALA A 86 -13.02 -18.56 -6.66
CA ALA A 86 -12.27 -19.71 -7.13
C ALA A 86 -13.02 -21.04 -6.92
N GLY A 87 -14.15 -21.02 -6.20
CA GLY A 87 -15.00 -22.19 -5.95
C GLY A 87 -14.59 -23.01 -4.72
N PHE A 88 -13.73 -22.47 -3.86
CA PHE A 88 -13.30 -23.13 -2.62
C PHE A 88 -14.09 -22.59 -1.43
N ASP A 89 -14.25 -23.44 -0.40
CA ASP A 89 -14.83 -23.02 0.88
C ASP A 89 -13.78 -22.29 1.73
N PRO A 90 -13.99 -21.00 2.10
CA PRO A 90 -13.05 -20.26 2.95
C PRO A 90 -12.82 -20.89 4.33
N ALA A 91 -13.77 -21.67 4.84
CA ALA A 91 -13.68 -22.26 6.18
C ALA A 91 -12.57 -23.32 6.26
N THR A 92 -12.28 -24.03 5.17
CA THR A 92 -11.25 -25.09 5.14
C THR A 92 -9.83 -24.53 5.16
N VAL A 93 -9.65 -23.26 4.76
CA VAL A 93 -8.34 -22.62 4.59
C VAL A 93 -8.13 -21.41 5.49
N ILE A 94 -8.92 -21.28 6.57
CA ILE A 94 -8.95 -20.05 7.40
C ILE A 94 -7.58 -19.62 7.94
N ALA A 95 -6.73 -20.56 8.34
CA ALA A 95 -5.37 -20.26 8.80
C ALA A 95 -4.52 -19.65 7.68
N THR A 96 -4.59 -20.23 6.47
CA THR A 96 -3.91 -19.73 5.27
C THR A 96 -4.43 -18.35 4.88
N LEU A 97 -5.74 -18.10 4.97
CA LEU A 97 -6.35 -16.81 4.64
C LEU A 97 -5.79 -15.66 5.47
N VAL A 98 -5.58 -15.87 6.77
CA VAL A 98 -5.02 -14.85 7.66
C VAL A 98 -3.59 -14.47 7.24
N VAL A 99 -2.76 -15.47 6.92
CA VAL A 99 -1.39 -15.22 6.46
C VAL A 99 -1.39 -14.53 5.10
N VAL A 100 -2.23 -14.97 4.16
CA VAL A 100 -2.35 -14.35 2.83
C VAL A 100 -2.89 -12.92 2.92
N ALA A 101 -3.81 -12.63 3.85
CA ALA A 101 -4.29 -11.27 4.10
C ALA A 101 -3.16 -10.35 4.60
N LEU A 102 -2.31 -10.83 5.52
CA LEU A 102 -1.12 -10.09 5.96
C LEU A 102 -0.17 -9.80 4.79
N LEU A 103 0.14 -10.82 3.98
CA LEU A 103 0.98 -10.65 2.78
C LEU A 103 0.34 -9.70 1.76
N THR A 104 -0.98 -9.68 1.65
CA THR A 104 -1.72 -8.77 0.76
C THR A 104 -1.57 -7.32 1.22
N VAL A 105 -1.63 -7.05 2.54
CA VAL A 105 -1.35 -5.72 3.08
C VAL A 105 0.08 -5.28 2.76
N VAL A 106 1.07 -6.17 2.94
CA VAL A 106 2.47 -5.90 2.57
C VAL A 106 2.59 -5.63 1.07
N LYS A 107 1.91 -6.41 0.23
CA LYS A 107 1.86 -6.22 -1.22
C LYS A 107 1.33 -4.83 -1.58
N TRP A 108 0.24 -4.38 -0.95
CA TRP A 108 -0.29 -3.03 -1.18
C TRP A 108 0.68 -1.94 -0.74
N ALA A 109 1.36 -2.11 0.39
CA ALA A 109 2.37 -1.17 0.85
C ALA A 109 3.56 -1.06 -0.12
N LEU A 110 4.09 -2.19 -0.60
CA LEU A 110 5.19 -2.19 -1.57
C LEU A 110 4.76 -1.55 -2.90
N ASN A 111 3.56 -1.86 -3.39
CA ASN A 111 3.02 -1.21 -4.60
C ASN A 111 2.85 0.30 -4.41
N LEU A 112 2.37 0.75 -3.24
CA LEU A 112 2.27 2.18 -2.93
C LEU A 112 3.64 2.86 -2.99
N VAL A 113 4.68 2.24 -2.42
CA VAL A 113 6.05 2.77 -2.48
C VAL A 113 6.56 2.85 -3.93
N ILE A 114 6.31 1.82 -4.74
CA ILE A 114 6.65 1.84 -6.18
C ILE A 114 5.99 3.03 -6.86
N TRP A 115 4.67 3.20 -6.71
CA TRP A 115 3.94 4.28 -7.37
C TRP A 115 4.38 5.67 -6.89
N MET A 116 4.62 5.86 -5.59
CA MET A 116 5.17 7.11 -5.07
C MET A 116 6.56 7.41 -5.64
N THR A 117 7.40 6.38 -5.77
CA THR A 117 8.77 6.50 -6.32
C THR A 117 8.74 6.86 -7.80
N ILE A 118 7.85 6.24 -8.58
CA ILE A 118 7.65 6.56 -9.99
C ILE A 118 7.16 8.01 -10.13
N LEU A 119 6.13 8.41 -9.37
CA LEU A 119 5.61 9.79 -9.41
C LEU A 119 6.68 10.82 -9.06
N MET A 120 7.51 10.53 -8.05
CA MET A 120 8.64 11.35 -7.65
C MET A 120 9.68 11.47 -8.77
N ALA A 121 10.08 10.36 -9.39
CA ALA A 121 11.05 10.35 -10.49
C ALA A 121 10.52 11.12 -11.71
N LEU A 122 9.28 10.87 -12.11
CA LEU A 122 8.63 11.56 -13.23
C LEU A 122 8.56 13.07 -12.99
N LEU A 123 8.09 13.51 -11.82
CA LEU A 123 8.00 14.94 -11.52
C LEU A 123 9.37 15.59 -11.37
N SER A 124 10.38 14.87 -10.87
CA SER A 124 11.75 15.38 -10.78
C SER A 124 12.38 15.66 -12.16
N TRP A 125 11.96 14.96 -13.20
CA TRP A 125 12.46 15.17 -14.57
C TRP A 125 11.59 16.16 -15.34
N LEU A 126 10.27 16.04 -15.22
CA LEU A 126 9.33 16.79 -16.04
C LEU A 126 8.99 18.16 -15.46
N ASN A 127 8.77 18.26 -14.13
CA ASN A 127 8.38 19.50 -13.48
C ASN A 127 8.76 19.53 -11.98
N PRO A 128 10.02 19.85 -11.66
CA PRO A 128 10.50 19.91 -10.27
C PRO A 128 9.78 20.93 -9.39
N ARG A 129 9.11 21.92 -9.99
CA ARG A 129 8.42 23.02 -9.29
C ARG A 129 6.92 22.75 -9.10
N SER A 130 6.47 21.53 -9.34
CA SER A 130 5.04 21.18 -9.17
C SER A 130 4.58 21.32 -7.71
N PRO A 131 3.32 21.73 -7.46
CA PRO A 131 2.76 21.83 -6.10
C PRO A 131 2.72 20.49 -5.35
N ALA A 132 2.77 19.36 -6.07
CA ALA A 132 2.81 18.01 -5.49
C ALA A 132 4.21 17.59 -5.02
N MET A 133 5.26 18.31 -5.43
CA MET A 133 6.63 17.93 -5.12
C MET A 133 6.96 17.93 -3.61
N PRO A 134 6.54 18.93 -2.80
CA PRO A 134 6.82 18.94 -1.37
C PRO A 134 6.23 17.73 -0.62
N ILE A 135 5.00 17.34 -0.94
CA ILE A 135 4.37 16.17 -0.32
C ILE A 135 5.04 14.88 -0.78
N LEU A 136 5.36 14.72 -2.07
CA LEU A 136 6.05 13.53 -2.55
C LEU A 136 7.45 13.40 -1.96
N TYR A 137 8.19 14.50 -1.84
CA TYR A 137 9.48 14.51 -1.16
C TYR A 137 9.34 14.06 0.29
N GLN A 138 8.35 14.59 1.02
CA GLN A 138 8.08 14.19 2.40
C GLN A 138 7.71 12.70 2.50
N LEU A 139 6.80 12.21 1.66
CA LEU A 139 6.35 10.81 1.66
C LEU A 139 7.46 9.81 1.29
N THR A 140 8.37 10.19 0.39
CA THR A 140 9.43 9.30 -0.11
C THR A 140 10.74 9.45 0.67
N ALA A 141 10.92 10.55 1.42
CA ALA A 141 12.14 10.84 2.18
C ALA A 141 12.61 9.70 3.10
N PRO A 142 11.74 9.00 3.86
CA PRO A 142 12.18 7.90 4.72
C PRO A 142 12.83 6.74 3.96
N PHE A 143 12.45 6.53 2.69
CA PHE A 143 13.01 5.49 1.84
C PHE A 143 14.20 5.99 1.02
N LEU A 144 14.09 7.19 0.43
CA LEU A 144 15.11 7.75 -0.46
C LEU A 144 16.31 8.35 0.28
N ASN A 145 16.14 8.97 1.45
CA ASN A 145 17.24 9.61 2.16
C ASN A 145 18.37 8.64 2.56
N PRO A 146 18.08 7.41 3.05
CA PRO A 146 19.11 6.41 3.26
C PRO A 146 19.88 6.06 1.97
N LEU A 147 19.17 5.93 0.84
CA LEU A 147 19.76 5.58 -0.45
C LEU A 147 20.64 6.70 -1.02
N ARG A 148 20.22 7.97 -0.85
CA ARG A 148 20.99 9.17 -1.24
C ARG A 148 22.31 9.32 -0.49
N ARG A 149 22.48 8.66 0.66
CA ARG A 149 23.77 8.64 1.37
C ARG A 149 24.78 7.71 0.72
N VAL A 150 24.31 6.71 -0.04
CA VAL A 150 25.15 5.70 -0.69
C VAL A 150 25.43 6.08 -2.15
N ILE A 151 24.43 6.65 -2.83
CA ILE A 151 24.54 7.01 -4.25
C ILE A 151 24.96 8.48 -4.39
N PRO A 152 26.11 8.79 -5.01
CA PRO A 152 26.46 10.17 -5.36
C PRO A 152 25.53 10.70 -6.45
N ASN A 153 25.16 11.98 -6.36
CA ASN A 153 24.33 12.65 -7.38
C ASN A 153 25.14 12.75 -8.69
N LEU A 154 24.75 11.98 -9.70
CA LEU A 154 25.37 12.02 -11.03
C LEU A 154 24.71 13.14 -11.86
N GLY A 155 25.41 14.26 -12.02
CA GLY A 155 24.99 15.34 -12.92
C GLY A 155 23.69 16.04 -12.52
N GLY A 156 23.36 16.09 -11.22
CA GLY A 156 22.14 16.73 -10.72
C GLY A 156 20.86 15.88 -10.85
N ILE A 157 20.97 14.64 -11.38
CA ILE A 157 19.87 13.69 -11.46
C ILE A 157 19.94 12.74 -10.26
N ASP A 158 18.85 12.68 -9.50
CA ASP A 158 18.72 11.75 -8.37
C ASP A 158 18.42 10.34 -8.90
N LEU A 159 19.39 9.44 -8.81
CA LEU A 159 19.25 8.02 -9.19
C LEU A 159 18.69 7.15 -8.05
N SER A 160 18.56 7.69 -6.84
CA SER A 160 17.99 6.94 -5.71
C SER A 160 16.57 6.38 -5.95
N PRO A 161 15.67 7.02 -6.73
CA PRO A 161 14.38 6.44 -7.07
C PRO A 161 14.49 5.15 -7.88
N ILE A 162 15.47 5.05 -8.78
CA ILE A 162 15.67 3.83 -9.59
C ILE A 162 16.13 2.68 -8.70
N LEU A 163 17.08 2.93 -7.79
CA LEU A 163 17.53 1.89 -6.86
C LEU A 163 16.41 1.48 -5.90
N LEU A 164 15.63 2.43 -5.37
CA LEU A 164 14.48 2.13 -4.53
C LEU A 164 13.46 1.27 -5.28
N PHE A 165 13.16 1.61 -6.54
CA PHE A 165 12.26 0.84 -7.38
C PHE A 165 12.73 -0.62 -7.52
N VAL A 166 14.01 -0.84 -7.83
CA VAL A 166 14.57 -2.20 -7.96
C VAL A 166 14.46 -2.99 -6.65
N ILE A 167 14.84 -2.39 -5.52
CA ILE A 167 14.77 -3.04 -4.20
C ILE A 167 13.33 -3.44 -3.88
N VAL A 168 12.38 -2.52 -4.03
CA VAL A 168 10.97 -2.76 -3.70
C VAL A 168 10.36 -3.77 -4.68
N GLN A 169 10.77 -3.77 -5.94
CA GLN A 169 10.32 -4.75 -6.93
C GLN A 169 10.77 -6.17 -6.58
N VAL A 170 12.02 -6.34 -6.11
CA VAL A 170 12.52 -7.64 -5.63
C VAL A 170 11.72 -8.11 -4.41
N LEU A 171 11.48 -7.22 -3.44
CA LEU A 171 10.64 -7.54 -2.28
C LEU A 171 9.21 -7.93 -2.68
N LEU A 172 8.63 -7.22 -3.66
CA LEU A 172 7.30 -7.52 -4.18
C LEU A 172 7.26 -8.90 -4.86
N MET A 173 8.30 -9.29 -5.59
CA MET A 173 8.42 -10.63 -6.17
C MET A 173 8.45 -11.70 -5.09
N ILE A 174 9.22 -11.51 -4.01
CA ILE A 174 9.31 -12.44 -2.89
C ILE A 174 7.95 -12.60 -2.21
N VAL A 175 7.29 -11.49 -1.86
CA VAL A 175 5.97 -11.50 -1.20
C VAL A 175 4.92 -12.17 -2.09
N THR A 176 4.92 -11.87 -3.39
CA THR A 176 3.98 -12.46 -4.34
C THR A 176 4.18 -13.96 -4.47
N ARG A 177 5.45 -14.42 -4.57
CA ARG A 177 5.76 -15.86 -4.61
C ARG A 177 5.37 -16.57 -3.32
N ALA A 178 5.63 -15.96 -2.16
CA ALA A 178 5.22 -16.49 -0.88
C ALA A 178 3.70 -16.65 -0.79
N ALA A 179 2.93 -15.61 -1.16
CA ALA A 179 1.47 -15.66 -1.15
C ALA A 179 0.92 -16.76 -2.08
N VAL A 180 1.44 -16.86 -3.31
CA VAL A 180 1.03 -17.90 -4.27
C VAL A 180 1.35 -19.30 -3.74
N SER A 181 2.55 -19.49 -3.17
CA SER A 181 2.93 -20.79 -2.62
C SER A 181 1.95 -21.25 -1.53
N LEU A 182 1.56 -20.36 -0.62
CA LEU A 182 0.61 -20.68 0.45
C LEU A 182 -0.77 -21.04 -0.09
N THR A 183 -1.23 -20.37 -1.15
CA THR A 183 -2.51 -20.72 -1.79
C THR A 183 -2.46 -22.01 -2.60
N MET A 184 -1.31 -22.40 -3.13
CA MET A 184 -1.14 -23.63 -3.92
C MET A 184 -0.88 -24.87 -3.06
N PHE A 185 -0.27 -24.70 -1.88
CA PHE A 185 -0.01 -25.79 -0.94
C PHE A 185 -1.11 -25.94 0.14
N GLY A 186 -1.93 -24.90 0.33
CA GLY A 186 -3.03 -24.90 1.30
C GLY A 186 -4.37 -25.38 0.76
N ILE A 187 -4.43 -25.79 -0.51
CA ILE A 187 -5.63 -26.32 -1.21
C ILE A 187 -5.32 -27.74 -1.66
#